data_AF-A0A1D2VDC4-F1
#
_entry.id   AF-A0A1D2VDC4-F1
#
_cell.length_a   1.000
_cell.length_b   1.000
_cell.length_c   1.000
_cell.angle_alpha   90.00
_cell.angle_beta   90.00
_cell.angle_gamma   90.00
#
_symmetry.space_group_name_H-M   'P 1'
#
loop_
_entity.id
_entity.type
_entity.pdbx_description
1 polymer ?
#
loop_
_entity_poly.entity_id
_entity_poly.type
_entity_poly.pdbx_seq_one_letter_code
_entity_poly.pdbx_strand_id
1 'polypeptide(L)'
;MSFNNKFRFNRPNSLDYDHESSSVVSNVTTSTSNSASSNIHPLELIVQSIIGPSIESYSKKLNNLQESQMVLTSRIKLLQIRIANIDKDLDLIDLNQLNNLDNEINFKIKMLKEKLVGIFNLLKVIENRVNKISNNIILDQQERLKEQVGSTKQK
;
A
#
# COMPACT_ATOMS: atom_id res chain seq x y z
N MET A 1 -18.21 -0.34 40.47
CA MET A 1 -18.10 -1.80 40.28
C MET A 1 -16.69 -2.12 39.84
N SER A 2 -15.99 -2.96 40.60
CA SER A 2 -14.60 -3.35 40.37
C SER A 2 -14.57 -4.72 39.72
N PHE A 3 -13.83 -4.88 38.62
CA PHE A 3 -13.44 -6.18 38.10
C PHE A 3 -11.93 -6.22 37.88
N ASN A 4 -11.26 -6.76 38.90
CA ASN A 4 -9.96 -7.39 38.81
C ASN A 4 -10.01 -8.50 37.75
N ASN A 5 -9.07 -8.53 36.81
CA ASN A 5 -8.61 -9.79 36.24
C ASN A 5 -7.10 -9.74 35.99
N LYS A 6 -6.38 -10.34 36.93
CA LYS A 6 -4.96 -10.71 36.85
C LYS A 6 -4.79 -11.75 35.75
N PHE A 7 -4.24 -11.36 34.60
CA PHE A 7 -3.56 -12.32 33.72
C PHE A 7 -2.07 -12.29 34.02
N ARG A 8 -1.62 -13.33 34.71
CA ARG A 8 -0.22 -13.58 35.05
C ARG A 8 0.57 -13.92 33.79
N PHE A 9 1.66 -13.19 33.58
CA PHE A 9 2.75 -13.57 32.70
C PHE A 9 3.43 -14.83 33.25
N ASN A 10 3.47 -15.92 32.47
CA ASN A 10 4.45 -16.97 32.63
C ASN A 10 5.38 -16.93 31.40
N ARG A 11 6.55 -16.29 31.56
CA ARG A 11 7.75 -16.60 30.78
C ARG A 11 8.33 -17.93 31.29
N PRO A 12 8.91 -18.76 30.41
CA PRO A 12 10.10 -19.51 30.77
C PRO A 12 11.34 -18.74 30.32
N ASN A 13 12.28 -18.63 31.24
CA ASN A 13 13.59 -18.05 31.07
C ASN A 13 14.49 -18.90 30.16
N SER A 14 15.54 -18.25 29.66
CA SER A 14 16.73 -18.82 29.04
C SER A 14 17.28 -20.04 29.78
N LEU A 15 17.83 -20.99 29.04
CA LEU A 15 18.91 -21.81 29.59
C LEU A 15 19.98 -22.08 28.54
N ASP A 16 21.21 -21.96 29.04
CA ASP A 16 22.48 -21.84 28.36
C ASP A 16 22.90 -23.12 27.63
N TYR A 17 23.67 -22.90 26.57
CA TYR A 17 24.50 -23.94 25.96
C TYR A 17 25.88 -23.94 26.64
N ASP A 18 26.43 -25.15 26.75
CA ASP A 18 27.84 -25.52 27.01
C ASP A 18 28.15 -26.02 28.44
N HIS A 19 28.39 -27.33 28.58
CA HIS A 19 29.75 -27.86 28.78
C HIS A 19 29.82 -29.40 28.80
N GLU A 20 30.90 -29.85 28.16
CA GLU A 20 31.49 -31.17 27.98
C GLU A 20 31.66 -32.13 29.18
N SER A 21 31.61 -33.43 28.84
CA SER A 21 32.55 -34.52 29.17
C SER A 21 32.37 -35.49 30.37
N SER A 22 32.43 -36.78 29.99
CA SER A 22 32.99 -37.97 30.70
C SER A 22 32.15 -38.56 31.86
N SER A 23 32.00 -39.87 32.08
CA SER A 23 32.90 -40.99 31.81
C SER A 23 32.22 -42.36 32.11
N VAL A 24 32.73 -43.44 31.50
CA VAL A 24 32.79 -44.85 31.98
C VAL A 24 31.51 -45.73 32.00
N VAL A 25 31.45 -46.57 30.95
CA VAL A 25 31.21 -48.04 30.90
C VAL A 25 30.24 -48.70 31.89
N SER A 26 29.21 -49.32 31.32
CA SER A 26 28.69 -50.62 31.78
C SER A 26 28.45 -51.50 30.56
N ASN A 27 29.28 -52.53 30.40
CA ASN A 27 29.00 -53.64 29.49
C ASN A 27 27.67 -54.27 29.87
N VAL A 28 26.70 -54.29 28.95
CA VAL A 28 25.61 -55.27 28.98
C VAL A 28 25.74 -56.13 27.75
N THR A 29 26.70 -57.05 27.80
CA THR A 29 26.58 -58.32 27.10
C THR A 29 25.73 -59.23 27.99
N THR A 30 24.41 -59.13 27.87
CA THR A 30 23.52 -60.23 28.22
C THR A 30 22.80 -60.65 26.96
N SER A 31 23.40 -61.65 26.32
CA SER A 31 22.68 -62.64 25.54
C SER A 31 21.41 -63.06 26.28
N THR A 32 20.26 -62.61 25.78
CA THR A 32 18.98 -63.31 25.97
C THR A 32 18.42 -63.55 24.58
N SER A 33 18.86 -64.66 24.00
CA SER A 33 18.11 -65.40 23.01
C SER A 33 16.69 -65.66 23.53
N ASN A 34 15.72 -64.86 23.05
CA ASN A 34 14.33 -65.24 22.87
C ASN A 34 14.02 -64.73 21.45
N SER A 35 14.00 -65.53 20.39
CA SER A 35 13.03 -66.60 20.15
C SER A 35 11.66 -66.32 20.78
N ALA A 36 11.22 -65.06 20.79
CA ALA A 36 9.81 -64.75 20.81
C ALA A 36 9.39 -64.66 19.34
N SER A 37 9.00 -65.80 18.79
CA SER A 37 8.06 -65.82 17.67
C SER A 37 6.94 -64.85 18.03
N SER A 38 6.94 -63.65 17.45
CA SER A 38 5.68 -62.93 17.35
C SER A 38 4.85 -63.79 16.41
N ASN A 39 4.07 -64.69 17.00
CA ASN A 39 2.94 -65.32 16.35
C ASN A 39 1.94 -64.19 16.09
N ILE A 40 2.30 -63.26 15.20
CA ILE A 40 1.39 -62.27 14.67
C ILE A 40 0.38 -63.11 13.93
N HIS A 41 -0.84 -63.11 14.45
CA HIS A 41 -1.88 -63.95 13.89
C HIS A 41 -2.07 -63.50 12.43
N PRO A 42 -2.24 -64.41 11.46
CA PRO A 42 -2.40 -64.01 10.06
C PRO A 42 -3.56 -63.02 9.87
N LEU A 43 -4.61 -63.09 10.71
CA LEU A 43 -5.63 -62.04 10.73
C LEU A 43 -5.13 -60.68 11.20
N GLU A 44 -4.20 -60.60 12.15
CA GLU A 44 -3.63 -59.34 12.60
C GLU A 44 -2.82 -58.66 11.48
N LEU A 45 -2.08 -59.44 10.69
CA LEU A 45 -1.41 -58.93 9.48
C LEU A 45 -2.41 -58.44 8.42
N ILE A 46 -3.51 -59.18 8.23
CA ILE A 46 -4.59 -58.76 7.31
C ILE A 46 -5.25 -57.47 7.78
N VAL A 47 -5.59 -57.38 9.07
CA VAL A 47 -6.17 -56.19 9.69
C VAL A 47 -5.22 -55.01 9.56
N GLN A 48 -3.93 -55.19 9.85
CA GLN A 48 -2.93 -54.13 9.70
C GLN A 48 -2.73 -53.71 8.24
N SER A 49 -2.81 -54.65 7.30
CA SER A 49 -2.75 -54.36 5.86
C SER A 49 -3.99 -53.61 5.34
N ILE A 50 -5.17 -53.80 5.94
CA ILE A 50 -6.41 -53.13 5.52
C ILE A 50 -6.55 -51.76 6.19
N ILE A 51 -6.28 -51.69 7.50
CA ILE A 51 -6.53 -50.50 8.32
C ILE A 51 -5.31 -49.58 8.39
N GLY A 52 -4.10 -50.13 8.39
CA GLY A 52 -2.86 -49.34 8.46
C GLY A 52 -2.76 -48.25 7.38
N PRO A 53 -2.93 -48.58 6.08
CA PRO A 53 -2.90 -47.58 5.01
C PRO A 53 -3.99 -46.51 5.14
N SER A 54 -5.16 -46.90 5.65
CA SER A 54 -6.27 -45.96 5.88
C SER A 54 -5.94 -44.98 7.01
N ILE A 55 -5.39 -45.46 8.13
CA ILE A 55 -4.94 -44.63 9.25
C ILE A 55 -3.81 -43.69 8.81
N GLU A 56 -2.84 -44.19 8.06
CA GLU A 56 -1.75 -43.38 7.53
C GLU A 56 -2.26 -42.28 6.59
N SER A 57 -3.22 -42.61 5.72
CA SER A 57 -3.88 -41.64 4.84
C SER A 57 -4.62 -40.54 5.62
N TYR A 58 -5.36 -40.91 6.66
CA TYR A 58 -6.05 -39.93 7.51
C TYR A 58 -5.07 -39.07 8.32
N SER A 59 -4.00 -39.66 8.86
CA SER A 59 -2.94 -38.94 9.54
C SER A 59 -2.28 -37.91 8.63
N LYS A 60 -1.98 -38.29 7.37
CA LYS A 60 -1.43 -37.37 6.36
C LYS A 60 -2.41 -36.24 6.04
N LYS A 61 -3.70 -36.55 5.86
CA LYS A 61 -4.73 -35.52 5.61
C LYS A 61 -4.86 -34.55 6.78
N LEU A 62 -4.78 -35.05 8.02
CA LEU A 62 -4.84 -34.23 9.23
C LEU A 62 -3.64 -33.28 9.31
N ASN A 63 -2.43 -33.79 9.04
CA ASN A 63 -1.22 -32.97 9.03
C ASN A 63 -1.28 -31.88 7.96
N ASN A 64 -1.72 -32.22 6.74
CA ASN A 64 -1.89 -31.25 5.66
C ASN A 64 -2.93 -30.17 6.01
N LEU A 65 -4.02 -30.56 6.69
CA LEU A 65 -5.04 -29.63 7.15
C LEU A 65 -4.48 -28.69 8.22
N GLN A 66 -3.72 -29.21 9.18
CA GLN A 66 -3.07 -28.41 10.22
C GLN A 66 -2.09 -27.40 9.62
N GLU A 67 -1.29 -27.82 8.65
CA GLU A 67 -0.37 -26.92 7.94
C GLU A 67 -1.14 -25.81 7.20
N SER A 68 -2.21 -26.19 6.49
CA SER A 68 -3.09 -25.23 5.80
C SER A 68 -3.72 -24.23 6.79
N GLN A 69 -4.17 -24.71 7.95
CA GLN A 69 -4.75 -23.86 9.00
C GLN A 69 -3.72 -22.88 9.57
N MET A 70 -2.47 -23.31 9.76
CA MET A 70 -1.38 -22.45 10.21
C MET A 70 -1.10 -21.34 9.20
N VAL A 71 -1.01 -21.68 7.91
CA VAL A 71 -0.80 -20.70 6.82
C VAL A 71 -1.94 -19.69 6.74
N LEU A 72 -3.19 -20.16 6.80
CA LEU A 72 -4.36 -19.28 6.77
C LEU A 72 -4.41 -18.35 7.98
N THR A 73 -4.12 -18.86 9.17
CA THR A 73 -4.08 -18.06 10.39
C THR A 73 -3.02 -16.96 10.32
N SER A 74 -1.83 -17.28 9.79
CA SER A 74 -0.77 -16.30 9.56
C SER A 74 -1.20 -15.20 8.58
N ARG A 75 -1.84 -15.59 7.46
CA ARG A 75 -2.37 -14.63 6.48
C ARG A 75 -3.46 -13.74 7.06
N ILE A 76 -4.36 -14.28 7.87
CA ILE A 76 -5.40 -13.49 8.55
C ILE A 76 -4.77 -12.45 9.47
N LYS A 77 -3.77 -12.83 10.28
CA LYS A 77 -3.05 -11.88 11.15
C LYS A 77 -2.37 -10.77 10.34
N LEU A 78 -1.75 -11.11 9.22
CA LEU A 78 -1.12 -10.13 8.34
C LEU A 78 -2.15 -9.14 7.76
N LEU A 79 -3.31 -9.64 7.33
CA LEU A 79 -4.40 -8.80 6.83
C LEU A 79 -4.95 -7.88 7.93
N GLN A 80 -5.12 -8.37 9.16
CA GLN A 80 -5.55 -7.56 10.30
C GLN A 80 -4.57 -6.43 10.60
N ILE A 81 -3.25 -6.71 10.57
CA ILE A 81 -2.23 -5.67 10.75
C ILE A 81 -2.31 -4.62 9.62
N ARG A 82 -2.48 -5.07 8.38
CA ARG A 82 -2.57 -4.17 7.23
C ARG A 82 -3.80 -3.26 7.31
N ILE A 83 -4.96 -3.79 7.71
CA ILE A 83 -6.18 -2.99 7.93
C ILE A 83 -5.93 -1.96 9.03
N ALA A 84 -5.40 -2.36 10.18
CA ALA A 84 -5.13 -1.45 11.29
C ALA A 84 -4.14 -0.32 10.92
N ASN A 85 -3.20 -0.58 10.00
CA ASN A 85 -2.31 0.46 9.49
C ASN A 85 -3.02 1.40 8.52
N ILE A 86 -3.86 0.88 7.61
CA ILE A 86 -4.68 1.70 6.70
C ILE A 86 -5.62 2.61 7.50
N ASP A 87 -6.25 2.11 8.56
CA ASP A 87 -7.12 2.91 9.42
C ASP A 87 -6.35 4.07 10.07
N LYS A 88 -5.13 3.82 10.56
CA LYS A 88 -4.26 4.88 11.10
C LYS A 88 -3.85 5.88 10.03
N ASP A 89 -3.49 5.42 8.84
CA ASP A 89 -3.09 6.30 7.73
C ASP A 89 -4.26 7.20 7.31
N LEU A 90 -5.50 6.67 7.34
CA LEU A 90 -6.72 7.44 7.10
C LEU A 90 -6.99 8.46 8.20
N ASP A 91 -6.78 8.10 9.47
CA ASP A 91 -6.91 9.03 10.60
C ASP A 91 -5.85 10.16 10.55
N LEU A 92 -4.67 9.89 9.98
CA LEU A 92 -3.61 10.87 9.75
C LEU A 92 -3.92 11.85 8.62
N ILE A 93 -4.79 11.49 7.68
CA ILE A 93 -5.32 12.42 6.67
C ILE A 93 -6.32 13.33 7.38
N ASP A 94 -5.83 14.44 7.93
CA ASP A 94 -6.67 15.48 8.49
C ASP A 94 -7.48 16.13 7.36
N LEU A 95 -8.69 15.61 7.14
CA LEU A 95 -9.63 16.12 6.13
C LEU A 95 -9.84 17.64 6.26
N ASN A 96 -9.66 18.21 7.45
CA ASN A 96 -9.79 19.66 7.64
C ASN A 96 -8.63 20.43 7.01
N GLN A 97 -7.40 19.91 7.08
CA GLN A 97 -6.25 20.54 6.42
C GLN A 97 -6.38 20.48 4.91
N LEU A 98 -6.85 19.35 4.37
CA LEU A 98 -7.09 19.20 2.94
C LEU A 98 -8.18 20.16 2.43
N ASN A 99 -9.30 20.26 3.15
CA ASN A 99 -10.38 21.21 2.83
C ASN A 99 -9.91 22.67 2.92
N ASN A 100 -9.08 23.01 3.91
CA ASN A 100 -8.52 24.35 4.04
C ASN A 100 -7.59 24.69 2.88
N LEU A 101 -6.74 23.74 2.47
CA LEU A 101 -5.84 23.91 1.32
C LEU A 101 -6.62 24.09 0.02
N ASP A 102 -7.66 23.29 -0.20
CA ASP A 102 -8.54 23.41 -1.37
C ASP A 102 -9.24 24.77 -1.41
N ASN A 103 -9.74 25.25 -0.26
CA ASN A 103 -10.35 26.58 -0.17
C ASN A 103 -9.35 27.71 -0.50
N GLU A 104 -8.12 27.62 0.00
CA GLU A 104 -7.07 28.60 -0.27
C GLU A 104 -6.68 28.61 -1.76
N ILE A 105 -6.52 27.43 -2.36
CA ILE A 105 -6.21 27.27 -3.78
C ILE A 105 -7.34 27.87 -4.64
N ASN A 106 -8.60 27.56 -4.32
CA ASN A 106 -9.75 28.09 -5.03
C ASN A 106 -9.84 29.61 -4.93
N PHE A 107 -9.54 30.19 -3.76
CA PHE A 107 -9.48 31.63 -3.58
C PHE A 107 -8.40 32.27 -4.46
N LYS A 108 -7.18 31.71 -4.48
CA LYS A 108 -6.07 32.18 -5.33
C LYS A 108 -6.41 32.10 -6.81
N ILE A 109 -7.03 31.00 -7.26
CA ILE A 109 -7.48 30.84 -8.66
C ILE A 109 -8.51 31.91 -9.02
N LYS A 110 -9.48 32.19 -8.14
CA LYS A 110 -10.48 33.24 -8.37
C LYS A 110 -9.82 34.61 -8.54
N MET A 111 -8.91 34.97 -7.65
CA MET A 111 -8.15 36.23 -7.72
C MET A 111 -7.35 36.36 -9.01
N LEU A 112 -6.71 35.27 -9.46
CA LEU A 112 -5.96 35.26 -10.72
C LEU A 112 -6.88 35.44 -11.93
N LYS A 113 -8.05 34.80 -11.94
CA LYS A 113 -9.06 34.97 -13.00
C LYS A 113 -9.54 36.42 -13.08
N GLU A 114 -9.85 37.05 -11.94
CA GLU A 114 -10.26 38.46 -11.90
C GLU A 114 -9.17 39.39 -12.43
N LYS A 115 -7.92 39.18 -12.02
CA LYS A 115 -6.76 39.93 -12.56
C LYS A 115 -6.60 39.74 -14.07
N LEU A 116 -6.75 38.52 -14.56
CA LEU A 116 -6.65 38.22 -15.99
C LEU A 116 -7.73 38.92 -16.81
N VAL A 117 -8.97 38.96 -16.31
CA VAL A 117 -10.07 39.72 -16.94
C VAL A 117 -9.74 41.21 -16.99
N GLY A 118 -9.19 41.77 -15.91
CA GLY A 118 -8.73 43.16 -15.88
C GLY A 118 -7.68 43.46 -16.95
N ILE A 119 -6.67 42.60 -17.08
CA ILE A 119 -5.63 42.71 -18.11
C ILE A 119 -6.24 42.62 -19.51
N PHE A 120 -7.15 41.68 -19.75
CA PHE A 120 -7.79 41.50 -21.05
C PHE A 120 -8.57 42.75 -21.49
N ASN A 121 -9.32 43.35 -20.55
CA ASN A 121 -10.05 44.60 -20.81
C ASN A 121 -9.10 45.75 -21.12
N LEU A 122 -7.98 45.87 -20.40
CA LEU A 122 -6.97 46.89 -20.67
C LEU A 122 -6.34 46.69 -22.06
N LEU A 123 -6.03 45.44 -22.42
CA LEU A 123 -5.45 45.10 -23.72
C LEU A 123 -6.39 45.49 -24.86
N LYS A 124 -7.70 45.24 -24.71
CA LYS A 124 -8.73 45.66 -25.67
C LYS A 124 -8.80 47.18 -25.83
N VAL A 125 -8.63 47.94 -24.74
CA VAL A 125 -8.57 49.41 -24.80
C VAL A 125 -7.33 49.88 -25.56
N ILE A 126 -6.18 49.25 -25.30
CA ILE A 126 -4.91 49.55 -26.01
C ILE A 126 -5.06 49.24 -27.49
N GLU A 127 -5.59 48.08 -27.86
CA GLU A 127 -5.84 47.67 -29.24
C GLU A 127 -6.73 48.68 -29.98
N ASN A 128 -7.82 49.09 -29.36
CA ASN A 128 -8.70 50.13 -29.91
C ASN A 128 -7.96 51.47 -30.12
N ARG A 129 -7.06 51.86 -29.22
CA ARG A 129 -6.26 53.09 -29.36
C ARG A 129 -5.23 52.97 -30.49
N VAL A 130 -4.54 51.83 -30.59
CA VAL A 130 -3.59 51.55 -31.67
C VAL A 130 -4.30 51.59 -33.03
N ASN A 131 -5.47 50.98 -33.14
CA ASN A 131 -6.26 51.00 -34.38
C ASN A 131 -6.68 52.42 -34.77
N LYS A 132 -7.10 53.26 -33.80
CA LYS A 132 -7.40 54.68 -34.06
C LYS A 132 -6.18 55.45 -34.55
N ILE A 133 -5.02 55.26 -33.92
CA ILE A 133 -3.78 55.92 -34.33
C ILE A 133 -3.38 55.47 -35.73
N SER A 134 -3.44 54.17 -36.02
CA SER A 134 -3.14 53.61 -37.34
C SER A 134 -4.04 54.21 -38.43
N ASN A 135 -5.35 54.29 -38.17
CA ASN A 135 -6.29 54.93 -39.10
C ASN A 135 -5.99 56.42 -39.32
N ASN A 136 -5.66 57.16 -38.27
CA ASN A 136 -5.31 58.57 -38.38
C ASN A 136 -4.02 58.79 -39.20
N ILE A 137 -3.02 57.93 -39.02
CA ILE A 137 -1.77 57.97 -39.81
C ILE A 137 -2.06 57.72 -41.28
N ILE A 138 -2.90 56.73 -41.60
CA ILE A 138 -3.30 56.41 -42.98
C ILE A 138 -4.01 57.62 -43.61
N LEU A 139 -4.92 58.26 -42.88
CA LEU A 139 -5.63 59.45 -43.36
C LEU A 139 -4.68 60.63 -43.63
N ASP A 140 -3.77 60.93 -42.70
CA ASP A 140 -2.75 61.99 -42.87
C ASP A 140 -1.85 61.71 -44.08
N GLN A 141 -1.43 60.45 -44.29
CA GLN A 141 -0.67 60.06 -45.48
C GLN A 141 -1.47 60.25 -46.78
N GLN A 142 -2.76 59.91 -46.79
CA GLN A 142 -3.63 60.10 -47.96
C GLN A 142 -3.86 61.58 -48.28
N GLU A 143 -3.98 62.44 -47.27
CA GLU A 143 -4.18 63.88 -47.42
C GLU A 143 -2.93 64.54 -48.03
N ARG A 144 -1.74 64.22 -47.51
CA ARG A 144 -0.45 64.69 -48.06
C ARG A 144 -0.22 64.25 -49.51
N LEU A 145 -0.61 63.02 -49.87
CA LEU A 145 -0.51 62.53 -51.25
C LEU A 145 -1.44 63.32 -52.20
N LYS A 146 -2.63 63.70 -51.75
CA LYS A 146 -3.56 64.52 -52.55
C LYS A 146 -3.00 65.94 -52.76
N GLU A 147 -2.39 66.55 -51.75
CA GLU A 147 -1.75 67.87 -51.86
C GLU A 147 -0.59 67.87 -52.87
N GLN A 148 0.23 66.82 -52.90
CA GLN A 148 1.33 66.67 -53.87
C GLN A 148 0.84 66.51 -55.32
N VAL A 149 -0.27 65.79 -55.53
CA VAL A 149 -0.88 65.59 -56.87
C VAL A 149 -1.62 66.85 -57.36
N GLY A 150 -2.22 67.64 -56.45
CA GLY A 150 -2.85 68.93 -56.80
C GLY A 150 -1.84 69.98 -57.26
N SER A 151 -0.64 69.98 -56.65
CA SER A 151 0.45 70.93 -56.95
C SER A 151 1.12 70.68 -58.31
N THR A 152 1.04 69.46 -58.85
CA THR A 152 1.68 69.07 -60.11
C THR A 152 0.82 69.34 -61.35
N LYS A 153 -0.48 69.66 -61.21
CA LYS A 153 -1.38 70.00 -62.33
C LYS A 153 -1.45 71.50 -62.67
N GLN A 154 -0.77 72.38 -61.92
CA GLN A 154 -0.76 73.84 -62.12
C GLN A 154 0.53 74.39 -62.78
N LYS A 155 1.40 73.52 -63.31
CA LYS A 155 2.53 73.88 -64.16
C LYS A 155 2.34 73.31 -65.55
#